data_AF-A0A158JXN8-F1
#
_entry.id   AF-A0A158JXN8-F1
#
_cell.length_a   1.000
_cell.length_b   1.000
_cell.length_c   1.000
_cell.angle_alpha   90.00
_cell.angle_beta   90.00
_cell.angle_gamma   90.00
#
_symmetry.space_group_name_H-M   'P 1'
#
loop_
_entity.id
_entity.type
_entity.pdbx_description
1 polymer ?
#
loop_
_entity_poly.entity_id
_entity_poly.type
_entity_poly.pdbx_seq_one_letter_code
_entity_poly.pdbx_strand_id
1 'polypeptide(L)'
;MPPDAVHPRPHAHVPSVAQIFTGFLTLGLTAFGGALPLARREIVERRKWLAPDEFTELLGLCQFLPGGNVINLSVAIGMRFRGVPGALAGLLGLIVGPSLIVIALGVLYQRTHQDPHVAHLFAGLAAAAAGLLVAMAVKIAWPLRKKPEMALIAVLAFIAIALLRFPLLPTMLVLTPVSILLAWKVRR
;
A
#
# COMPACT_ATOMS: atom_id res chain seq x y z
N MET A 1 31.70 29.72 -1.23
CA MET A 1 30.37 29.38 -0.68
C MET A 1 30.60 28.36 0.41
N PRO A 2 30.35 28.68 1.70
CA PRO A 2 30.74 27.78 2.78
C PRO A 2 29.88 26.49 2.77
N PRO A 3 30.44 25.32 3.15
CA PRO A 3 29.82 24.01 2.93
C PRO A 3 28.88 23.51 4.05
N ASP A 4 28.45 24.35 5.00
CA ASP A 4 27.97 23.86 6.30
C ASP A 4 26.59 24.37 6.72
N ALA A 5 25.58 24.28 5.83
CA ALA A 5 24.18 24.42 6.25
C ALA A 5 23.61 23.06 6.68
N VAL A 6 24.19 22.46 7.72
CA VAL A 6 23.56 21.34 8.44
C VAL A 6 22.39 21.94 9.20
N HIS A 7 21.20 21.94 8.59
CA HIS A 7 19.96 22.22 9.29
C HIS A 7 19.91 21.34 10.55
N PRO A 8 19.69 21.89 11.76
CA PRO A 8 19.55 21.10 12.96
C PRO A 8 18.35 20.18 12.77
N ARG A 9 18.61 18.89 12.53
CA ARG A 9 17.54 17.89 12.35
C ARG A 9 16.83 17.81 13.71
N PRO A 10 15.51 18.09 13.78
CA PRO A 10 14.75 17.89 15.01
C PRO A 10 15.03 16.47 15.49
N HIS A 11 15.37 16.29 16.77
CA HIS A 11 15.73 15.00 17.35
C HIS A 11 14.69 13.92 17.01
N ALA A 12 14.90 13.20 15.91
CA ALA A 12 14.07 12.08 15.53
C ALA A 12 14.30 11.01 16.59
N HIS A 13 13.24 10.66 17.33
CA HIS A 13 13.33 9.64 18.36
C HIS A 13 13.75 8.34 17.70
N VAL A 14 14.98 7.88 17.97
CA VAL A 14 15.52 6.65 17.38
C VAL A 14 14.71 5.47 17.90
N PRO A 15 13.91 4.79 17.05
CA PRO A 15 13.01 3.78 17.53
C PRO A 15 13.76 2.55 18.02
N SER A 16 13.22 1.90 19.05
CA SER A 16 13.63 0.56 19.46
C SER A 16 13.15 -0.49 18.46
N VAL A 17 13.78 -1.67 18.46
CA VAL A 17 13.36 -2.81 17.62
C VAL A 17 11.89 -3.16 17.87
N ALA A 18 11.43 -3.09 19.12
CA ALA A 18 10.03 -3.30 19.49
C ALA A 18 9.10 -2.20 18.94
N GLN A 19 9.53 -0.93 18.93
CA GLN A 19 8.75 0.15 18.33
C GLN A 19 8.63 0.00 16.82
N ILE A 20 9.68 -0.46 16.15
CA ILE A 20 9.67 -0.80 14.72
C ILE A 20 8.67 -1.93 14.46
N PHE A 21 8.80 -3.05 15.18
CA PHE A 21 7.90 -4.19 15.06
C PHE A 21 6.44 -3.81 15.26
N THR A 22 6.12 -3.12 16.37
CA THR A 22 4.74 -2.71 16.68
C THR A 22 4.19 -1.71 15.67
N GLY A 23 5.02 -0.80 15.14
CA GLY A 23 4.59 0.14 14.11
C GLY A 23 4.22 -0.53 12.80
N PHE A 24 5.08 -1.44 12.33
CA PHE A 24 4.77 -2.20 11.12
C PHE A 24 3.66 -3.23 11.34
N LEU A 25 3.49 -3.77 12.55
CA LEU A 25 2.35 -4.59 12.92
C LEU A 25 1.03 -3.82 12.86
N THR A 26 0.98 -2.63 13.46
CA THR A 26 -0.19 -1.76 13.36
C THR A 26 -0.48 -1.43 11.89
N LEU A 27 0.54 -1.11 11.10
CA LEU A 27 0.38 -0.88 9.66
C LEU A 27 -0.18 -2.12 8.94
N GLY A 28 0.39 -3.30 9.16
CA GLY A 28 -0.09 -4.55 8.55
C GLY A 28 -1.55 -4.82 8.87
N LEU A 29 -1.96 -4.60 10.11
CA LEU A 29 -3.34 -4.81 10.56
C LEU A 29 -4.33 -3.74 10.09
N THR A 30 -3.87 -2.55 9.71
CA THR A 30 -4.75 -1.40 9.40
C THR A 30 -4.65 -0.91 7.96
N ALA A 31 -3.79 -1.51 7.13
CA ALA A 31 -3.52 -1.14 5.73
C ALA A 31 -4.69 -1.37 4.74
N PHE A 32 -5.94 -1.26 5.20
CA PHE A 32 -7.12 -1.34 4.36
C PHE A 32 -7.30 -0.03 3.58
N GLY A 33 -7.36 -0.13 2.25
CA GLY A 33 -7.71 1.01 1.39
C GLY A 33 -6.58 1.97 1.00
N GLY A 34 -5.32 1.56 1.23
CA GLY A 34 -4.15 2.30 0.76
C GLY A 34 -3.01 2.22 1.76
N ALA A 35 -2.14 1.24 1.59
CA ALA A 35 -1.04 0.99 2.52
C ALA A 35 -0.05 2.17 2.61
N LEU A 36 0.16 2.90 1.51
CA LEU A 36 1.14 4.00 1.45
C LEU A 36 0.70 5.27 2.22
N PRO A 37 -0.54 5.80 2.06
CA PRO A 37 -1.02 6.89 2.91
C PRO A 37 -1.01 6.56 4.40
N LEU A 38 -1.38 5.32 4.76
CA LEU A 38 -1.34 4.84 6.14
C LEU A 38 0.10 4.75 6.66
N ALA A 39 1.03 4.22 5.84
CA ALA A 39 2.46 4.20 6.17
C ALA A 39 3.01 5.60 6.41
N ARG A 40 2.70 6.57 5.54
CA ARG A 40 3.11 7.98 5.73
C ARG A 40 2.57 8.53 7.04
N ARG A 41 1.27 8.37 7.32
CA ARG A 41 0.65 8.83 8.57
C ARG A 41 1.29 8.20 9.80
N GLU A 42 1.53 6.89 9.79
CA GLU A 42 2.11 6.20 10.94
C GLU A 42 3.57 6.63 11.17
N ILE A 43 4.38 6.66 10.12
CA ILE A 43 5.83 6.90 10.20
C ILE A 43 6.16 8.38 10.41
N VAL A 44 5.46 9.28 9.71
CA VAL A 44 5.74 10.73 9.70
C VAL A 44 4.91 11.46 10.75
N GLU A 45 3.60 11.24 10.80
CA GLU A 45 2.70 12.04 11.66
C GLU A 45 2.60 11.50 13.09
N ARG A 46 2.33 10.20 13.25
CA ARG A 46 2.13 9.57 14.57
C ARG A 46 3.44 9.31 15.29
N ARG A 47 4.37 8.58 14.65
CA ARG A 47 5.62 8.14 15.29
C ARG A 47 6.80 9.09 15.09
N LYS A 48 6.71 9.98 14.09
CA LYS A 48 7.72 11.00 13.78
C LYS A 48 9.14 10.41 13.63
N TRP A 49 9.23 9.22 13.04
CA TRP A 49 10.52 8.57 12.78
C TRP A 49 11.27 9.26 11.64
N LEU A 50 10.54 9.74 10.63
CA LEU A 50 11.09 10.42 9.47
C LEU A 50 10.39 11.75 9.26
N ALA A 51 11.13 12.74 8.78
CA ALA A 51 10.54 13.95 8.24
C ALA A 51 9.75 13.63 6.93
N PRO A 52 8.78 14.49 6.54
CA PRO A 52 8.02 14.29 5.31
C PRO A 52 8.89 14.13 4.04
N ASP A 53 10.00 14.87 3.97
CA ASP A 53 10.91 14.86 2.82
C ASP A 53 11.74 13.58 2.81
N GLU A 54 12.28 13.16 3.95
CA GLU A 54 13.03 11.90 4.10
C GLU A 54 12.17 10.68 3.76
N PHE A 55 10.89 10.70 4.14
CA PHE A 55 9.96 9.64 3.76
C PHE A 55 9.78 9.57 2.24
N THR A 56 9.70 10.74 1.59
CA THR A 56 9.48 10.83 0.14
C THR A 56 10.71 10.37 -0.64
N GLU A 57 11.91 10.74 -0.18
CA GLU A 57 13.18 10.27 -0.73
C GLU A 57 13.32 8.75 -0.58
N LEU A 58 13.06 8.22 0.62
CA LEU A 58 13.15 6.78 0.89
C LEU A 58 12.11 5.98 0.09
N LEU A 59 10.90 6.52 -0.06
CA LEU A 59 9.87 5.92 -0.90
C LEU A 59 10.32 5.87 -2.36
N GLY A 60 10.95 6.93 -2.86
CA GLY A 60 11.50 6.96 -4.22
C GLY A 60 12.50 5.82 -4.43
N LEU A 61 13.42 5.61 -3.49
CA LEU A 61 14.35 4.46 -3.53
C LEU A 61 13.61 3.11 -3.51
N CYS A 62 12.57 2.98 -2.67
CA CYS A 62 11.79 1.75 -2.56
C CYS A 62 11.01 1.40 -3.84
N GLN A 63 10.65 2.41 -4.65
CA GLN A 63 9.95 2.23 -5.93
C GLN A 63 10.86 1.71 -7.06
N PHE A 64 12.18 1.92 -6.95
CA PHE A 64 13.14 1.33 -7.88
C PHE A 64 13.38 -0.17 -7.59
N LEU A 65 13.15 -0.60 -6.35
CA LEU A 65 13.33 -1.99 -5.95
C LEU A 65 12.13 -2.84 -6.38
N PRO A 66 12.36 -4.05 -6.92
CA PRO A 66 11.26 -4.97 -7.19
C PRO A 66 10.57 -5.36 -5.87
N GLY A 67 9.24 -5.45 -5.90
CA GLY A 67 8.44 -5.90 -4.75
C GLY A 67 7.41 -4.87 -4.27
N GLY A 68 6.87 -5.11 -3.08
CA GLY A 68 5.87 -4.23 -2.47
C GLY A 68 6.52 -3.02 -1.83
N ASN A 69 6.12 -1.80 -2.24
CA ASN A 69 6.68 -0.55 -1.71
C ASN A 69 6.71 -0.48 -0.18
N VAL A 70 5.65 -0.93 0.49
CA VAL A 70 5.56 -0.88 1.97
C VAL A 70 6.46 -1.92 2.64
N ILE A 71 6.68 -3.07 1.98
CA ILE A 71 7.63 -4.09 2.45
C ILE A 71 9.05 -3.54 2.36
N ASN A 72 9.42 -2.99 1.21
CA ASN A 72 10.72 -2.35 0.98
C ASN A 72 10.94 -1.21 1.99
N LEU A 73 9.91 -0.40 2.24
CA LEU A 73 9.96 0.67 3.24
C LEU A 73 10.17 0.12 4.66
N SER A 74 9.52 -0.99 5.03
CA SER A 74 9.70 -1.60 6.36
C SER A 74 11.12 -2.10 6.59
N VAL A 75 11.73 -2.70 5.56
CA VAL A 75 13.10 -3.19 5.61
C VAL A 75 14.06 -2.02 5.64
N ALA A 76 13.87 -1.01 4.78
CA ALA A 76 14.75 0.14 4.69
C ALA A 76 14.74 0.99 5.97
N ILE A 77 13.57 1.24 6.55
CA ILE A 77 13.43 1.94 7.84
C ILE A 77 14.06 1.11 8.96
N GLY A 78 13.82 -0.20 8.98
CA GLY A 78 14.41 -1.10 9.95
C GLY A 78 15.94 -1.12 9.90
N MET A 79 16.50 -1.26 8.70
CA MET A 79 17.94 -1.21 8.43
C MET A 79 18.54 0.13 8.87
N ARG A 80 17.86 1.25 8.57
CA ARG A 80 18.35 2.60 8.89
C ARG A 80 18.49 2.85 10.40
N PHE A 81 17.55 2.38 11.21
CA PHE A 81 17.54 2.69 12.65
C PHE A 81 18.24 1.66 13.53
N ARG A 82 18.16 0.38 13.19
CA ARG A 82 18.67 -0.71 14.04
C ARG A 82 19.43 -1.79 13.25
N GLY A 83 19.77 -1.55 11.98
CA GLY A 83 20.43 -2.53 11.13
C GLY A 83 19.58 -3.77 10.87
N VAL A 84 20.23 -4.93 10.74
CA VAL A 84 19.59 -6.22 10.47
C VAL A 84 18.44 -6.55 11.44
N PRO A 85 18.58 -6.42 12.77
CA PRO A 85 17.46 -6.74 13.68
C PRO A 85 16.27 -5.79 13.52
N GLY A 86 16.52 -4.53 13.14
CA GLY A 86 15.45 -3.59 12.80
C GLY A 86 14.72 -3.98 11.51
N ALA A 87 15.46 -4.42 10.49
CA ALA A 87 14.90 -4.84 9.22
C ALA A 87 14.00 -6.06 9.36
N LEU A 88 14.47 -7.07 10.10
CA LEU A 88 13.67 -8.25 10.43
C LEU A 88 12.44 -7.89 11.24
N ALA A 89 12.57 -7.00 12.24
CA ALA A 89 11.45 -6.54 13.03
C ALA A 89 10.40 -5.78 12.19
N GLY A 90 10.83 -4.93 11.25
CA GLY A 90 9.92 -4.23 10.35
C GLY A 90 9.17 -5.19 9.43
N LEU A 91 9.89 -6.13 8.82
CA LEU A 91 9.31 -7.13 7.92
C LEU A 91 8.35 -8.07 8.66
N LEU A 92 8.77 -8.63 9.79
CA LEU A 92 7.95 -9.53 10.60
C LEU A 92 6.76 -8.79 11.18
N GLY A 93 6.93 -7.56 11.67
CA GLY A 93 5.83 -6.74 12.15
C GLY A 93 4.75 -6.61 11.07
N LEU A 94 5.15 -6.27 9.84
CA LEU A 94 4.23 -6.08 8.73
C LEU A 94 3.44 -7.34 8.36
N ILE A 95 4.08 -8.51 8.39
CA ILE A 95 3.52 -9.77 7.84
C ILE A 95 2.83 -10.62 8.92
N VAL A 96 3.43 -10.75 10.10
CA VAL A 96 3.02 -11.73 11.12
C VAL A 96 1.57 -11.49 11.56
N GLY A 97 1.16 -10.25 11.79
CA GLY A 97 -0.21 -9.94 12.23
C GLY A 97 -1.28 -10.42 11.25
N PRO A 98 -1.29 -9.90 10.00
CA PRO A 98 -2.24 -10.33 8.98
C PRO A 98 -2.19 -11.84 8.70
N SER A 99 -0.99 -12.42 8.62
CA SER A 99 -0.82 -13.86 8.37
C SER A 99 -1.42 -14.71 9.49
N LEU A 100 -1.21 -14.35 10.75
CA LEU A 100 -1.80 -15.07 11.89
C LEU A 100 -3.32 -15.01 11.87
N ILE A 101 -3.92 -13.86 11.52
CA ILE A 101 -5.37 -13.73 11.40
C ILE A 101 -5.92 -14.65 10.31
N VAL A 102 -5.30 -14.65 9.12
CA VAL A 102 -5.74 -15.49 8.01
C VAL A 102 -5.59 -16.99 8.34
N ILE A 103 -4.48 -17.38 8.96
CA ILE A 103 -4.26 -18.78 9.37
C ILE A 103 -5.28 -19.18 10.44
N ALA A 104 -5.50 -18.34 11.46
CA ALA A 104 -6.47 -18.63 12.53
C ALA A 104 -7.89 -18.78 11.97
N LEU A 105 -8.31 -17.88 11.07
CA LEU A 105 -9.60 -17.99 10.38
C LEU A 105 -9.68 -19.24 9.50
N GLY A 106 -8.59 -19.62 8.82
CA GLY A 106 -8.51 -20.84 8.01
C GLY A 106 -8.65 -22.11 8.85
N VAL A 107 -7.96 -22.18 9.99
CA VAL A 107 -8.08 -23.32 10.94
C VAL A 107 -9.47 -23.39 11.52
N LEU A 108 -10.06 -22.25 11.91
CA LEU A 108 -11.43 -22.19 12.40
C LEU A 108 -12.39 -22.72 11.33
N TYR A 109 -12.28 -22.20 10.10
CA TYR A 109 -13.10 -22.63 8.97
C TYR A 109 -13.02 -24.15 8.74
N GLN A 110 -11.82 -24.74 8.74
CA GLN A 110 -11.67 -26.19 8.55
C GLN A 110 -12.40 -27.02 9.61
N ARG A 111 -12.45 -26.55 10.86
CA ARG A 111 -13.12 -27.26 11.96
C ARG A 111 -14.63 -27.10 11.94
N THR A 112 -15.13 -25.97 11.46
CA THR A 112 -16.54 -25.59 11.57
C THR A 112 -17.27 -25.52 10.24
N HIS A 113 -16.64 -25.93 9.13
CA HIS A 113 -17.23 -25.84 7.79
C HIS A 113 -18.53 -26.65 7.63
N GLN A 114 -18.72 -27.69 8.44
CA GLN A 114 -19.93 -28.53 8.42
C GLN A 114 -21.16 -27.85 9.04
N ASP A 115 -20.98 -26.75 9.79
CA ASP A 115 -22.09 -25.99 10.36
C ASP A 115 -22.59 -24.92 9.35
N PRO A 116 -23.86 -24.97 8.91
CA PRO A 116 -24.45 -23.99 8.00
C PRO A 116 -24.33 -22.54 8.51
N HIS A 117 -24.40 -22.31 9.82
CA HIS A 117 -24.30 -20.96 10.39
C HIS A 117 -22.92 -20.35 10.17
N VAL A 118 -21.87 -21.17 10.25
CA VAL A 118 -20.50 -20.70 10.03
C VAL A 118 -20.25 -20.45 8.54
N ALA A 119 -20.80 -21.29 7.65
CA ALA A 119 -20.74 -21.03 6.21
C ALA A 119 -21.37 -19.67 5.86
N HIS A 120 -22.53 -19.33 6.43
CA HIS A 120 -23.17 -18.03 6.23
C HIS A 120 -22.36 -16.86 6.81
N LEU A 121 -21.71 -17.03 7.97
CA LEU A 121 -20.84 -16.01 8.55
C LEU A 121 -19.65 -15.71 7.63
N PHE A 122 -18.97 -16.74 7.12
CA PHE A 122 -17.85 -16.58 6.18
C PHE A 122 -18.30 -15.98 4.84
N ALA A 123 -19.49 -16.33 4.35
CA ALA A 123 -20.08 -15.67 3.19
C ALA A 123 -20.33 -14.17 3.43
N GLY A 124 -20.82 -13.80 4.62
CA GLY A 124 -20.97 -12.41 5.04
C GLY A 124 -19.64 -11.67 5.11
N LEU A 125 -18.60 -12.29 5.68
CA LEU A 125 -17.24 -11.75 5.71
C LEU A 125 -16.68 -11.52 4.29
N ALA A 126 -16.86 -12.50 3.40
CA ALA A 126 -16.45 -12.40 2.01
C ALA A 126 -17.19 -11.28 1.27
N ALA A 127 -18.51 -11.14 1.49
CA ALA A 127 -19.30 -10.04 0.95
C ALA A 127 -18.84 -8.67 1.46
N ALA A 128 -18.52 -8.55 2.76
CA ALA A 128 -17.99 -7.33 3.34
C ALA A 128 -16.60 -6.98 2.76
N ALA A 129 -15.71 -7.97 2.60
CA ALA A 129 -14.42 -7.78 1.97
C ALA A 129 -14.55 -7.34 0.50
N ALA A 130 -15.46 -7.96 -0.27
CA ALA A 130 -15.77 -7.56 -1.64
C ALA A 130 -16.33 -6.13 -1.70
N GLY A 131 -17.26 -5.78 -0.81
CA GLY A 131 -17.79 -4.42 -0.69
C GLY A 131 -16.71 -3.39 -0.38
N LEU A 132 -15.77 -3.71 0.52
CA LEU A 132 -14.62 -2.85 0.82
C LEU A 132 -13.70 -2.68 -0.40
N LEU A 133 -13.41 -3.75 -1.15
CA LEU A 133 -12.63 -3.68 -2.38
C LEU A 133 -13.30 -2.78 -3.42
N VAL A 134 -14.61 -2.94 -3.62
CA VAL A 134 -15.39 -2.08 -4.53
C VAL A 134 -15.38 -0.63 -4.05
N ALA A 135 -15.60 -0.37 -2.75
CA ALA A 135 -15.56 0.97 -2.18
C ALA A 135 -14.20 1.64 -2.41
N MET A 136 -13.10 0.88 -2.33
CA MET A 136 -11.76 1.41 -2.60
C MET A 136 -11.52 1.68 -4.09
N ALA A 137 -11.98 0.79 -4.97
CA ALA A 137 -11.93 1.02 -6.40
C ALA A 137 -12.71 2.29 -6.77
N VAL A 138 -13.92 2.46 -6.23
CA VAL A 138 -14.74 3.67 -6.42
C VAL A 138 -14.04 4.89 -5.86
N LYS A 139 -13.45 4.83 -4.66
CA LYS A 139 -12.72 5.95 -4.06
C LYS A 139 -11.54 6.41 -4.92
N ILE A 140 -10.82 5.48 -5.55
CA ILE A 140 -9.70 5.77 -6.46
C ILE A 140 -10.21 6.31 -7.80
N ALA A 141 -11.34 5.80 -8.31
CA ALA A 141 -11.95 6.25 -9.56
C ALA A 141 -12.70 7.59 -9.41
N TRP A 142 -13.15 7.94 -8.21
CA TRP A 142 -13.98 9.12 -7.96
C TRP A 142 -13.39 10.46 -8.46
N PRO A 143 -12.07 10.72 -8.36
CA PRO A 143 -11.47 11.92 -8.93
C PRO A 143 -11.53 11.99 -10.46
N LEU A 144 -11.60 10.85 -11.16
CA LEU A 144 -11.65 10.80 -12.63
C LEU A 144 -12.96 11.34 -13.20
N ARG A 145 -14.04 11.39 -12.40
CA ARG A 145 -15.34 11.95 -12.84
C ARG A 145 -15.26 13.41 -13.34
N LYS A 146 -14.24 14.15 -12.90
CA LYS A 146 -14.00 15.53 -13.32
C LYS A 146 -13.25 15.64 -14.66
N LYS A 147 -12.81 14.52 -15.25
CA LYS A 147 -11.99 14.45 -16.46
C LYS A 147 -12.54 13.36 -17.39
N PRO A 148 -13.53 13.68 -18.24
CA PRO A 148 -14.22 12.68 -19.06
C PRO A 148 -13.28 11.92 -19.99
N GLU A 149 -12.22 12.56 -20.53
CA GLU A 149 -11.22 11.85 -21.34
C GLU A 149 -10.48 10.76 -20.54
N MET A 150 -10.10 11.03 -19.29
CA MET A 150 -9.40 10.04 -18.45
C MET A 150 -10.35 8.95 -17.96
N ALA A 151 -11.61 9.29 -17.71
CA ALA A 151 -12.64 8.31 -17.36
C ALA A 151 -12.88 7.33 -18.51
N LEU A 152 -12.97 7.83 -19.76
CA LEU A 152 -13.13 6.98 -20.94
C LEU A 152 -11.96 6.00 -21.10
N ILE A 153 -10.73 6.48 -20.92
CA ILE A 153 -9.52 5.65 -20.99
C ILE A 153 -9.51 4.59 -19.88
N ALA A 154 -9.90 4.96 -18.66
CA ALA A 154 -9.99 4.00 -17.56
C ALA A 154 -11.02 2.90 -17.83
N VAL A 155 -12.18 3.25 -18.41
CA VAL A 155 -13.21 2.29 -18.82
C VAL A 155 -12.71 1.38 -19.95
N LEU A 156 -12.06 1.94 -20.98
CA LEU A 156 -11.49 1.16 -22.09
C LEU A 156 -10.40 0.19 -21.59
N ALA A 157 -9.51 0.65 -20.70
CA ALA A 157 -8.51 -0.20 -20.06
C ALA A 157 -9.15 -1.32 -19.23
N PHE A 158 -10.21 -0.99 -18.47
CA PHE A 158 -10.95 -1.98 -17.71
C PHE A 158 -11.58 -3.05 -18.61
N ILE A 159 -12.23 -2.64 -19.72
CA ILE A 159 -12.81 -3.58 -20.69
C ILE A 159 -11.72 -4.47 -21.31
N ALA A 160 -10.63 -3.89 -21.79
CA ALA A 160 -9.54 -4.62 -22.42
C ALA A 160 -8.91 -5.68 -21.49
N ILE A 161 -8.72 -5.35 -20.21
CA ILE A 161 -8.08 -6.25 -19.24
C ILE A 161 -9.09 -7.24 -18.66
N ALA A 162 -10.26 -6.77 -18.20
CA ALA A 162 -11.21 -7.59 -17.46
C ALA A 162 -12.09 -8.47 -18.35
N LEU A 163 -12.52 -7.96 -19.51
CA LEU A 163 -13.43 -8.68 -20.42
C LEU A 163 -12.67 -9.40 -21.53
N LEU A 164 -11.74 -8.71 -22.21
CA LEU A 164 -10.96 -9.30 -23.30
C LEU A 164 -9.75 -10.11 -22.83
N ARG A 165 -9.41 -10.06 -21.53
CA ARG A 165 -8.28 -10.77 -20.91
C ARG A 165 -6.94 -10.50 -21.61
N PHE A 166 -6.76 -9.30 -22.16
CA PHE A 166 -5.48 -8.94 -22.75
C PHE A 166 -4.38 -8.87 -21.67
N PRO A 167 -3.13 -9.23 -22.01
CA PRO A 167 -2.03 -9.13 -21.07
C PRO A 167 -1.82 -7.66 -20.63
N LEU A 168 -1.54 -7.46 -19.35
CA LEU A 168 -1.40 -6.14 -18.73
C LEU A 168 -0.35 -5.27 -19.42
N LEU A 169 0.81 -5.86 -19.75
CA LEU A 169 1.93 -5.15 -20.37
C LEU A 169 1.57 -4.45 -21.69
N PRO A 170 1.09 -5.15 -22.74
CA PRO A 170 0.75 -4.52 -24.01
C PRO A 170 -0.42 -3.54 -23.88
N THR A 171 -1.40 -3.84 -23.02
CA THR A 171 -2.54 -2.95 -22.79
C THR A 171 -2.09 -1.62 -22.21
N MET A 172 -1.21 -1.65 -21.20
CA MET A 172 -0.61 -0.43 -20.63
C MET A 172 0.31 0.28 -21.63
N LEU A 173 1.10 -0.46 -22.42
CA LEU A 173 2.02 0.12 -23.41
C LEU A 173 1.28 0.94 -24.47
N VAL A 174 0.06 0.55 -24.84
CA VAL A 174 -0.76 1.27 -25.84
C VAL A 174 -1.60 2.38 -25.21
N LEU A 175 -2.28 2.10 -24.09
CA LEU A 175 -3.18 3.08 -23.47
C LEU A 175 -2.45 4.25 -22.78
N THR A 176 -1.23 4.02 -22.26
CA THR A 176 -0.45 5.07 -21.58
C THR A 176 -0.08 6.23 -22.53
N PRO A 177 0.54 6.00 -23.70
CA PRO A 177 0.84 7.08 -24.65
C PRO A 177 -0.43 7.73 -25.21
N VAL A 178 -1.49 6.96 -25.46
CA VAL A 178 -2.80 7.51 -25.90
C VAL A 178 -3.37 8.46 -24.84
N SER A 179 -3.27 8.09 -23.57
CA SER A 179 -3.69 8.93 -22.43
C SER A 179 -2.88 10.21 -22.32
N ILE A 180 -1.56 10.13 -22.48
CA ILE A 180 -0.68 11.30 -22.45
C ILE A 180 -1.02 12.25 -23.60
N LEU A 181 -1.24 11.74 -24.82
CA LEU A 181 -1.58 12.53 -26.00
C LEU A 181 -2.95 13.23 -25.84
N LEU A 182 -3.96 12.53 -25.34
CA LEU A 182 -5.29 13.12 -25.06
C LEU A 182 -5.21 14.19 -23.97
N ALA A 183 -4.47 13.93 -22.89
CA ALA A 183 -4.28 14.91 -21.81
C ALA A 183 -3.51 16.16 -22.28
N TRP A 184 -2.59 16.01 -23.23
CA TRP A 184 -1.89 17.14 -23.86
C TRP A 184 -2.79 17.97 -24.76
N LYS A 185 -3.69 17.32 -25.49
CA LYS A 185 -4.61 17.97 -26.43
C LYS A 185 -5.76 18.71 -25.73
N VAL A 186 -6.17 18.27 -24.54
CA VAL A 186 -7.23 18.92 -23.74
C VAL A 186 -6.68 20.05 -22.84
N ARG A 187 -5.35 20.08 -22.59
CA ARG A 187 -4.69 21.17 -21.85
C ARG A 187 -4.21 22.35 -22.71
N ARG A 188 -4.24 22.23 -24.03
CA ARG A 188 -4.05 23.33 -25.00
C ARG A 188 -5.39 23.92 -25.37
#